data_AF-A0A843EJH8-F1
#
_entry.id   AF-A0A843EJH8-F1
#
_cell.length_a   1.000
_cell.length_b   1.000
_cell.length_c   1.000
_cell.angle_alpha   90.00
_cell.angle_beta   90.00
_cell.angle_gamma   90.00
#
_symmetry.space_group_name_H-M   'P 1'
#
loop_
_entity.id
_entity.type
_entity.pdbx_description
1 polymer ?
#
loop_
_entity_poly.entity_id
_entity_poly.type
_entity_poly.pdbx_seq_one_letter_code
_entity_poly.pdbx_strand_id
1 'polypeptide(L)'
;MSESEHRMIEILRILNVQEKPIGSKVIADELKTKGYNLGERAVRYHMQILDEKGYTERKGYSGRVITELGRGKLEKGLIYDQVDFTFSKFEERIYLTDFDYNNRCGNVIVNTSNILENKAFDIIKEVFAAGVCVSPLINAKKTEINGKKGYVMKTICGTTIYGVFLKNGIPSIPQYGGLVEI
;
A
#
# COMPACT_ATOMS: atom_id res chain seq x y z
N MET A 1 -7.79 -7.64 4.99
CA MET A 1 -8.99 -7.54 5.85
C MET A 1 -9.91 -8.73 5.56
N SER A 2 -10.90 -9.05 6.39
CA SER A 2 -11.87 -10.09 6.04
C SER A 2 -12.81 -9.63 4.90
N GLU A 3 -13.37 -10.57 4.14
CA GLU A 3 -14.30 -10.24 3.04
C GLU A 3 -15.51 -9.44 3.53
N SER A 4 -16.01 -9.75 4.73
CA SER A 4 -17.09 -8.98 5.37
C SER A 4 -16.68 -7.55 5.71
N GLU A 5 -15.42 -7.31 6.06
CA GLU A 5 -14.91 -5.96 6.34
C GLU A 5 -14.73 -5.14 5.06
N HIS A 6 -14.26 -5.74 3.97
CA HIS A 6 -14.22 -5.07 2.65
C HIS A 6 -15.61 -4.60 2.22
N ARG A 7 -16.62 -5.47 2.35
CA ARG A 7 -18.02 -5.12 2.06
C ARG A 7 -18.53 -3.98 2.93
N MET A 8 -18.19 -3.95 4.21
CA MET A 8 -18.55 -2.85 5.12
C MET A 8 -17.87 -1.53 4.75
N ILE A 9 -16.58 -1.55 4.38
CA ILE A 9 -15.86 -0.36 3.90
C ILE A 9 -16.49 0.16 2.61
N GLU A 10 -16.85 -0.72 1.67
CA GLU A 10 -17.45 -0.29 0.41
C GLU A 10 -18.84 0.35 0.62
N ILE A 11 -19.64 -0.19 1.53
CA ILE A 11 -20.92 0.43 1.93
C ILE A 11 -20.68 1.83 2.50
N LEU A 12 -19.67 2.01 3.37
CA LEU A 12 -19.31 3.32 3.90
C LEU A 12 -18.87 4.27 2.76
N ARG A 13 -18.13 3.80 1.75
CA ARG A 13 -17.71 4.62 0.59
C ARG A 13 -18.91 5.13 -0.18
N ILE A 14 -19.87 4.26 -0.46
CA ILE A 14 -21.12 4.63 -1.15
C ILE A 14 -21.86 5.70 -0.32
N LEU A 15 -21.99 5.51 0.99
CA LEU A 15 -22.65 6.47 1.88
C LEU A 15 -21.92 7.82 1.97
N ASN A 16 -20.60 7.84 1.87
CA ASN A 16 -19.80 9.06 2.00
C ASN A 16 -19.92 10.03 0.82
N VAL A 17 -20.24 9.52 -0.38
CA VAL A 17 -20.40 10.35 -1.59
C VAL A 17 -21.82 10.91 -1.71
N GLN A 18 -22.75 10.44 -0.88
CA GLN A 18 -24.18 10.77 -1.00
C GLN A 18 -24.56 11.89 -0.04
N GLU A 19 -25.19 12.94 -0.57
CA GLU A 19 -25.65 14.08 0.23
C GLU A 19 -26.92 13.74 1.04
N LYS A 20 -27.67 12.72 0.61
CA LYS A 20 -28.96 12.32 1.21
C LYS A 20 -28.87 10.93 1.83
N PRO A 21 -29.70 10.63 2.83
CA PRO A 21 -29.83 9.26 3.33
C PRO A 21 -30.24 8.32 2.20
N ILE A 22 -29.57 7.17 2.10
CA ILE A 22 -29.89 6.15 1.10
C ILE A 22 -30.17 4.79 1.75
N GLY A 23 -31.10 4.05 1.13
CA GLY A 23 -31.57 2.74 1.59
C GLY A 23 -30.76 1.57 1.03
N SER A 24 -31.03 0.38 1.57
CA SER A 24 -30.35 -0.87 1.22
C SER A 24 -30.42 -1.25 -0.26
N LYS A 25 -31.52 -0.89 -0.95
CA LYS A 25 -31.69 -1.19 -2.38
C LYS A 25 -30.67 -0.44 -3.24
N VAL A 26 -30.58 0.88 -3.04
CA VAL A 26 -29.63 1.74 -3.76
C VAL A 26 -28.20 1.29 -3.51
N ILE A 27 -27.87 0.97 -2.26
CA ILE A 27 -26.53 0.49 -1.91
C ILE A 27 -26.23 -0.87 -2.57
N ALA A 28 -27.19 -1.79 -2.63
CA ALA A 28 -27.01 -3.08 -3.30
C ALA A 28 -26.75 -2.92 -4.81
N ASP A 29 -27.48 -2.01 -5.47
CA ASP A 29 -27.30 -1.71 -6.89
C ASP A 29 -25.90 -1.11 -7.15
N GLU A 30 -25.45 -0.16 -6.32
CA GLU A 30 -24.10 0.42 -6.38
C GLU A 30 -22.97 -0.59 -6.06
N LEU A 31 -23.19 -1.50 -5.11
CA LEU A 31 -22.24 -2.57 -4.83
C LEU A 31 -22.07 -3.49 -6.04
N LYS A 32 -23.18 -3.77 -6.75
CA LYS A 32 -23.17 -4.62 -7.94
C LYS A 32 -22.38 -4.02 -9.09
N THR A 33 -22.46 -2.71 -9.32
CA THR A 33 -21.65 -2.02 -10.35
C THR A 33 -20.15 -2.09 -10.04
N LYS A 34 -19.79 -2.22 -8.75
CA LYS A 34 -18.41 -2.37 -8.26
C LYS A 34 -17.96 -3.83 -8.13
N GLY A 35 -18.73 -4.79 -8.65
CA GLY A 35 -18.38 -6.22 -8.66
C GLY A 35 -18.77 -7.01 -7.41
N TYR A 36 -19.47 -6.40 -6.46
CA TYR A 36 -19.96 -7.07 -5.26
C TYR A 36 -21.39 -7.59 -5.47
N ASN A 37 -21.57 -8.92 -5.50
CA ASN A 37 -22.89 -9.52 -5.65
C ASN A 37 -23.61 -9.71 -4.29
N LEU A 38 -24.07 -8.61 -3.68
CA LEU A 38 -24.87 -8.64 -2.45
C LEU A 38 -26.33 -8.28 -2.71
N GLY A 39 -27.24 -9.13 -2.22
CA GLY A 39 -28.67 -8.80 -2.19
C GLY A 39 -29.02 -7.79 -1.10
N GLU A 40 -30.16 -7.11 -1.27
CA GLU A 40 -30.64 -6.05 -0.37
C GLU A 40 -30.71 -6.48 1.11
N ARG A 41 -31.11 -7.73 1.39
CA ARG A 41 -31.17 -8.28 2.76
C ARG A 41 -29.79 -8.36 3.41
N ALA A 42 -28.77 -8.77 2.66
CA ALA A 42 -27.40 -8.84 3.15
C ALA A 42 -26.81 -7.44 3.38
N VAL A 43 -27.15 -6.48 2.51
CA VAL A 43 -26.79 -5.07 2.70
C VAL A 43 -27.43 -4.51 3.98
N ARG A 44 -28.72 -4.77 4.23
CA ARG A 44 -29.38 -4.38 5.49
C ARG A 44 -28.66 -4.92 6.73
N TYR A 45 -28.22 -6.18 6.69
CA TYR A 45 -27.47 -6.80 7.77
C TYR A 45 -26.14 -6.07 8.03
N HIS A 46 -25.33 -5.82 7.00
CA HIS A 46 -24.08 -5.07 7.16
C HIS A 46 -24.32 -3.63 7.65
N MET A 47 -25.34 -2.96 7.14
CA MET A 47 -25.71 -1.62 7.61
C MET A 47 -26.12 -1.60 9.09
N GLN A 48 -26.79 -2.65 9.58
CA GLN A 48 -27.12 -2.75 11.00
C GLN A 48 -25.86 -2.87 11.86
N ILE A 49 -24.88 -3.67 11.43
CA ILE A 49 -23.58 -3.77 12.09
C ILE A 49 -22.84 -2.42 12.08
N LEU A 50 -22.93 -1.67 10.97
CA LEU A 50 -22.34 -0.33 10.87
C LEU A 50 -23.00 0.67 11.82
N ASP A 51 -24.32 0.57 12.04
CA ASP A 51 -25.04 1.37 13.04
C ASP A 51 -24.59 1.00 14.46
N GLU A 52 -24.52 -0.29 14.78
CA GLU A 52 -24.09 -0.81 16.09
C GLU A 52 -22.65 -0.36 16.44
N LYS A 53 -21.80 -0.20 15.41
CA LYS A 53 -20.43 0.33 15.53
C LYS A 53 -20.36 1.86 15.53
N GLY A 54 -21.50 2.56 15.35
CA GLY A 54 -21.57 4.02 15.28
C GLY A 54 -20.99 4.64 14.01
N TYR A 55 -20.72 3.84 12.97
CA TYR A 55 -20.18 4.32 11.69
C TYR A 55 -21.25 4.89 10.77
N THR A 56 -22.50 4.47 10.94
CA THR A 56 -23.65 4.99 10.23
C THR A 56 -24.77 5.34 11.20
N GLU A 57 -25.66 6.23 10.78
CA GLU A 57 -26.84 6.60 11.54
C GLU A 57 -28.08 6.47 10.67
N ARG A 58 -29.14 5.86 11.22
CA ARG A 58 -30.42 5.71 10.54
C ARG A 58 -31.24 7.00 10.62
N LYS A 59 -31.63 7.55 9.47
CA LYS A 59 -32.55 8.68 9.35
C LYS A 59 -33.94 8.19 8.96
N GLY A 60 -34.64 7.58 9.92
CA GLY A 60 -36.00 7.06 9.75
C GLY A 60 -36.14 6.03 8.62
N TYR A 61 -37.08 6.28 7.71
CA TYR A 61 -37.32 5.47 6.50
C TYR A 61 -36.48 5.92 5.29
N SER A 62 -35.84 7.09 5.37
CA SER A 62 -35.05 7.65 4.26
C SER A 62 -33.75 6.90 4.02
N GLY A 63 -33.26 6.14 5.02
CA GLY A 63 -32.06 5.32 4.89
C GLY A 63 -31.02 5.64 5.96
N ARG A 64 -29.75 5.58 5.57
CA ARG A 64 -28.61 5.86 6.47
C ARG A 64 -27.71 6.96 5.92
N VAL A 65 -27.05 7.64 6.85
CA VAL A 65 -25.96 8.58 6.59
C VAL A 65 -24.70 8.10 7.30
N ILE A 66 -23.53 8.42 6.75
CA ILE A 66 -22.26 8.16 7.41
C ILE A 66 -22.03 9.16 8.55
N THR A 67 -21.47 8.70 9.67
CA THR A 67 -21.05 9.56 10.80
C THR A 67 -19.60 10.01 10.64
N GLU A 68 -19.14 10.96 11.45
CA GLU A 68 -17.70 11.29 11.49
C GLU A 68 -16.82 10.11 11.89
N LEU A 69 -17.29 9.26 12.81
CA LEU A 69 -16.59 8.04 13.18
C LEU A 69 -16.48 7.07 11.98
N GLY A 70 -17.54 6.98 11.16
CA GLY A 70 -17.53 6.23 9.91
C GLY A 70 -16.55 6.78 8.88
N ARG A 71 -16.44 8.12 8.76
CA ARG A 71 -15.43 8.76 7.89
C ARG A 71 -14.01 8.47 8.34
N GLY A 72 -13.73 8.52 9.65
CA GLY A 72 -12.43 8.10 10.19
C GLY A 72 -12.11 6.62 9.93
N LYS A 73 -13.13 5.74 9.92
CA LYS A 73 -12.95 4.33 9.54
C LYS A 73 -12.63 4.18 8.05
N LEU A 74 -13.26 4.97 7.18
CA LEU A 74 -12.96 5.01 5.75
C LEU A 74 -11.54 5.44 5.45
N GLU A 75 -11.04 6.46 6.14
CA GLU A 75 -9.65 6.92 6.00
C GLU A 75 -8.67 5.79 6.30
N LYS A 76 -8.87 5.05 7.40
CA LYS A 76 -8.08 3.84 7.69
C LYS A 76 -8.23 2.77 6.61
N GLY A 77 -9.44 2.57 6.07
CA GLY A 77 -9.67 1.65 4.95
C GLY A 77 -8.91 2.04 3.69
N LEU A 78 -8.84 3.33 3.35
CA LEU A 78 -8.06 3.85 2.23
C LEU A 78 -6.55 3.63 2.43
N ILE A 79 -6.06 3.73 3.66
CA ILE A 79 -4.66 3.39 3.99
C ILE A 79 -4.38 1.91 3.71
N TYR A 80 -5.29 1.00 4.09
CA TYR A 80 -5.11 -0.43 3.77
C TYR A 80 -5.07 -0.69 2.27
N ASP A 81 -5.98 -0.10 1.49
CA ASP A 81 -5.96 -0.23 0.02
C ASP A 81 -4.64 0.28 -0.59
N GLN A 82 -4.08 1.38 -0.07
CA GLN A 82 -2.78 1.90 -0.51
C GLN A 82 -1.62 0.96 -0.16
N VAL A 83 -1.67 0.33 1.02
CA VAL A 83 -0.69 -0.68 1.41
C VAL A 83 -0.79 -1.90 0.51
N ASP A 84 -1.99 -2.40 0.23
CA ASP A 84 -2.22 -3.55 -0.65
C ASP A 84 -1.77 -3.26 -2.09
N PHE A 85 -2.08 -2.06 -2.61
CA PHE A 85 -1.59 -1.62 -3.92
C PHE A 85 -0.06 -1.56 -3.95
N THR A 86 0.56 -1.00 -2.90
CA THR A 86 2.02 -0.93 -2.78
C THR A 86 2.63 -2.33 -2.69
N PHE A 87 2.02 -3.24 -1.93
CA PHE A 87 2.45 -4.63 -1.81
C PHE A 87 2.39 -5.37 -3.15
N SER A 88 1.33 -5.18 -3.95
CA SER A 88 1.25 -5.78 -5.29
C SER A 88 2.41 -5.33 -6.20
N LYS A 89 2.86 -4.07 -6.05
CA LYS A 89 4.05 -3.56 -6.75
C LYS A 89 5.34 -4.16 -6.20
N PHE A 90 5.43 -4.44 -4.90
CA PHE A 90 6.56 -5.18 -4.34
C PHE A 90 6.64 -6.59 -4.92
N GLU A 91 5.54 -7.33 -4.96
CA GLU A 91 5.48 -8.68 -5.52
C GLU A 91 5.86 -8.71 -7.00
N GLU A 92 5.33 -7.77 -7.80
CA GLU A 92 5.71 -7.59 -9.21
C GLU A 92 7.23 -7.42 -9.36
N ARG A 93 7.86 -6.57 -8.54
CA ARG A 93 9.31 -6.32 -8.60
C ARG A 93 10.13 -7.54 -8.19
N ILE A 94 9.68 -8.26 -7.15
CA ILE A 94 10.33 -9.51 -6.70
C ILE A 94 10.29 -10.53 -7.84
N TYR A 95 9.15 -10.70 -8.50
CA TYR A 95 8.98 -11.62 -9.62
C TYR A 95 9.88 -11.29 -10.83
N LEU A 96 10.02 -10.00 -11.14
CA LEU A 96 10.85 -9.50 -12.25
C LEU A 96 12.35 -9.47 -11.96
N THR A 97 12.77 -9.71 -10.71
CA THR A 97 14.19 -9.80 -10.35
C THR A 97 14.77 -11.11 -10.89
N ASP A 98 15.87 -11.04 -11.65
CA ASP A 98 16.56 -12.20 -12.24
C ASP A 98 18.07 -12.22 -11.97
N PHE A 99 18.50 -11.49 -10.93
CA PHE A 99 19.88 -11.46 -10.49
C PHE A 99 20.41 -12.86 -10.10
N ASP A 100 21.46 -13.30 -10.79
CA ASP A 100 22.21 -14.51 -10.50
C ASP A 100 23.47 -14.13 -9.72
N TYR A 101 23.54 -14.60 -8.46
CA TYR A 101 24.64 -14.29 -7.56
C TYR A 101 25.95 -15.01 -7.93
N ASN A 102 25.90 -16.09 -8.73
CA ASN A 102 27.10 -16.83 -9.14
C ASN A 102 27.91 -16.05 -10.17
N ASN A 103 27.23 -15.49 -11.19
CA ASN A 103 27.87 -14.70 -12.24
C ASN A 103 27.77 -13.18 -12.00
N ARG A 104 27.00 -12.75 -11.00
CA ARG A 104 26.76 -11.35 -10.59
C ARG A 104 26.10 -10.51 -11.69
N CYS A 105 25.21 -11.11 -12.46
CA CYS A 105 24.48 -10.47 -13.56
C CYS A 105 22.97 -10.60 -13.38
N GLY A 106 22.23 -9.66 -14.00
CA GLY A 106 20.77 -9.62 -13.97
C GLY A 106 20.23 -8.35 -13.33
N ASN A 107 18.91 -8.24 -13.36
CA ASN A 107 18.09 -7.16 -12.84
C ASN A 107 17.97 -7.26 -11.32
N VAL A 108 18.23 -6.13 -10.67
CA VAL A 108 18.05 -5.93 -9.22
C VAL A 108 17.04 -4.81 -8.98
N ILE A 109 16.44 -4.79 -7.79
CA ILE A 109 15.54 -3.72 -7.37
C ILE A 109 16.38 -2.63 -6.70
N VAL A 110 16.16 -1.38 -7.07
CA VAL A 110 16.90 -0.24 -6.50
C VAL A 110 15.98 0.83 -5.92
N ASN A 111 16.40 1.42 -4.80
CA ASN A 111 15.86 2.67 -4.31
C ASN A 111 16.56 3.82 -5.04
N THR A 112 15.80 4.85 -5.42
CA THR A 112 16.35 6.04 -6.08
C THR A 112 16.24 7.25 -5.17
N SER A 113 17.32 8.01 -5.01
CA SER A 113 17.39 9.16 -4.13
C SER A 113 18.11 10.33 -4.81
N ASN A 114 17.68 11.55 -4.52
CA ASN A 114 18.29 12.77 -5.03
C ASN A 114 19.28 13.34 -4.01
N ILE A 115 20.53 13.52 -4.41
CA ILE A 115 21.60 14.08 -3.59
C ILE A 115 22.00 15.44 -4.15
N LEU A 116 21.67 16.51 -3.44
CA LEU A 116 22.01 17.89 -3.84
C LEU A 116 23.34 18.37 -3.23
N GLU A 117 23.72 17.81 -2.08
CA GLU A 117 24.93 18.20 -1.35
C GLU A 117 25.95 17.07 -1.34
N ASN A 118 27.17 17.35 -1.80
CA ASN A 118 28.22 16.34 -1.90
C ASN A 118 28.61 15.75 -0.53
N LYS A 119 28.46 16.51 0.56
CA LYS A 119 28.75 16.03 1.92
C LYS A 119 27.91 14.81 2.32
N ALA A 120 26.74 14.62 1.70
CA ALA A 120 25.92 13.44 1.94
C ALA A 120 26.65 12.12 1.56
N PHE A 121 27.54 12.15 0.57
CA PHE A 121 28.30 10.96 0.18
C PHE A 121 29.25 10.48 1.29
N ASP A 122 29.77 11.38 2.12
CA ASP A 122 30.66 11.00 3.21
C ASP A 122 29.88 10.27 4.31
N ILE A 123 28.70 10.80 4.66
CA ILE A 123 27.77 10.13 5.59
C ILE A 123 27.33 8.76 5.04
N ILE A 124 26.96 8.69 3.76
CA ILE A 124 26.53 7.42 3.14
C ILE A 124 27.66 6.38 3.19
N LYS A 125 28.91 6.78 2.93
CA LYS A 125 30.07 5.88 3.06
C LYS A 125 30.24 5.37 4.48
N GLU A 126 30.12 6.23 5.48
CA GLU A 126 30.22 5.83 6.90
C GLU A 126 29.13 4.82 7.27
N VAL A 127 27.88 5.09 6.88
CA VAL A 127 26.74 4.19 7.11
C VAL A 127 26.92 2.84 6.42
N PHE A 128 27.42 2.84 5.18
CA PHE A 128 27.69 1.61 4.43
C PHE A 128 28.86 0.82 5.05
N ALA A 129 29.91 1.50 5.52
CA ALA A 129 31.03 0.88 6.22
C ALA A 129 30.61 0.24 7.56
N ALA A 130 29.59 0.80 8.22
CA ALA A 130 28.97 0.21 9.41
C ALA A 130 28.06 -1.00 9.10
N GLY A 131 27.93 -1.42 7.84
CA GLY A 131 27.12 -2.57 7.44
C GLY A 131 25.63 -2.27 7.28
N VAL A 132 25.21 -1.00 7.36
CA VAL A 132 23.81 -0.58 7.20
C VAL A 132 23.51 -0.37 5.71
N CYS A 133 23.69 -1.43 4.93
CA CYS A 133 23.38 -1.48 3.50
C CYS A 133 23.19 -2.93 3.03
N VAL A 134 22.37 -3.14 2.00
CA VAL A 134 22.21 -4.46 1.37
C VAL A 134 23.41 -4.83 0.50
N SER A 135 24.00 -3.82 -0.14
CA SER A 135 25.19 -3.95 -0.98
C SER A 135 25.98 -2.66 -0.93
N PRO A 136 27.33 -2.72 -0.96
CA PRO A 136 28.17 -1.54 -1.01
C PRO A 136 28.16 -0.85 -2.39
N LEU A 137 27.58 -1.49 -3.42
CA LEU A 137 27.55 -0.96 -4.77
C LEU A 137 26.41 0.05 -4.94
N ILE A 138 26.74 1.18 -5.54
CA ILE A 138 25.80 2.23 -5.89
C ILE A 138 25.96 2.65 -7.35
N ASN A 139 24.90 3.21 -7.93
CA ASN A 139 25.01 3.98 -9.16
C ASN A 139 24.69 5.44 -8.83
N ALA A 140 25.62 6.36 -9.11
CA ALA A 140 25.41 7.79 -8.90
C ALA A 140 25.60 8.53 -10.22
N LYS A 141 24.53 9.13 -10.74
CA LYS A 141 24.57 9.88 -12.00
C LYS A 141 24.34 11.36 -11.72
N LYS A 142 25.31 12.20 -12.12
CA LYS A 142 25.18 13.65 -12.04
C LYS A 142 24.08 14.15 -12.96
N THR A 143 23.20 15.01 -12.47
CA THR A 143 22.07 15.56 -13.22
C THR A 143 21.56 16.87 -12.62
N GLU A 144 20.56 17.48 -13.24
CA GLU A 144 19.86 18.64 -12.73
C GLU A 144 18.57 18.19 -12.04
N ILE A 145 18.39 18.62 -10.80
CA ILE A 145 17.29 18.24 -9.92
C ILE A 145 16.68 19.54 -9.41
N ASN A 146 15.47 19.87 -9.86
CA ASN A 146 14.74 21.09 -9.48
C ASN A 146 15.59 22.37 -9.65
N GLY A 147 16.30 22.51 -10.77
CA GLY A 147 17.14 23.68 -11.07
C GLY A 147 18.51 23.70 -10.37
N LYS A 148 18.86 22.64 -9.63
CA LYS A 148 20.16 22.52 -8.94
C LYS A 148 20.95 21.33 -9.49
N LYS A 149 22.26 21.50 -9.64
CA LYS A 149 23.15 20.37 -9.96
C LYS A 149 23.25 19.44 -8.75
N GLY A 150 22.99 18.16 -8.97
CA GLY A 150 23.09 17.11 -7.95
C GLY A 150 23.34 15.75 -8.57
N TYR A 151 23.06 14.69 -7.82
CA TYR A 151 23.17 13.30 -8.26
C TYR A 151 21.86 12.57 -8.03
N VAL A 152 21.43 11.78 -9.01
CA VAL A 152 20.46 10.71 -8.80
C VAL A 152 21.27 9.48 -8.41
N MET A 153 21.10 9.05 -7.16
CA MET A 153 21.74 7.88 -6.59
C MET A 153 20.77 6.70 -6.58
N LYS A 154 21.26 5.51 -6.92
CA LYS A 154 20.55 4.24 -6.81
C LYS A 154 21.29 3.30 -5.86
N THR A 155 20.57 2.78 -4.88
CA THR A 155 21.06 1.78 -3.91
C THR A 155 20.23 0.50 -4.03
N ILE A 156 20.85 -0.66 -3.79
CA ILE A 156 20.12 -1.94 -3.89
C ILE A 156 19.09 -2.04 -2.76
N CYS A 157 17.85 -2.36 -3.12
CA CYS A 157 16.78 -2.61 -2.16
C CYS A 157 16.85 -4.06 -1.65
N GLY A 158 16.56 -4.26 -0.36
CA GLY A 158 16.57 -5.58 0.28
C GLY A 158 15.59 -6.57 -0.34
N THR A 159 14.56 -6.07 -1.05
CA THR A 159 13.62 -6.89 -1.81
C THR A 159 14.26 -7.67 -2.95
N THR A 160 15.46 -7.25 -3.40
CA THR A 160 16.28 -8.03 -4.34
C THR A 160 16.58 -9.42 -3.78
N ILE A 161 16.79 -9.55 -2.47
CA ILE A 161 17.06 -10.84 -1.80
C ILE A 161 15.87 -11.79 -1.96
N TYR A 162 14.64 -11.29 -1.82
CA TYR A 162 13.43 -12.08 -2.03
C TYR A 162 13.31 -12.56 -3.48
N GLY A 163 13.68 -11.72 -4.45
CA GLY A 163 13.75 -12.10 -5.85
C GLY A 163 14.74 -13.23 -6.11
N VAL A 164 15.93 -13.14 -5.53
CA VAL A 164 16.95 -14.20 -5.60
C VAL A 164 16.44 -15.50 -5.00
N PHE A 165 15.83 -15.46 -3.80
CA PHE A 165 15.23 -16.64 -3.18
C PHE A 165 14.16 -17.28 -4.06
N LEU A 166 13.24 -16.47 -4.59
CA LEU A 166 12.17 -16.94 -5.46
C LEU A 166 12.72 -17.62 -6.72
N LYS A 167 13.73 -17.04 -7.37
CA LYS A 167 14.38 -17.64 -8.56
C LYS A 167 15.11 -18.94 -8.27
N ASN A 168 15.51 -19.18 -7.02
CA ASN A 168 16.13 -20.42 -6.57
C ASN A 168 15.13 -21.39 -5.93
N GLY A 169 13.82 -21.18 -6.14
CA GLY A 169 12.77 -22.09 -5.67
C GLY A 169 12.41 -21.95 -4.18
N ILE A 170 12.83 -20.86 -3.53
CA ILE A 170 12.53 -20.58 -2.12
C ILE A 170 11.48 -19.47 -2.04
N PRO A 171 10.19 -19.79 -1.84
CA PRO A 171 9.15 -18.78 -1.74
C PRO A 171 9.32 -17.98 -0.44
N SER A 172 9.49 -16.66 -0.56
CA SER A 172 9.64 -15.74 0.57
C SER A 172 8.62 -14.62 0.47
N ILE A 173 7.74 -14.51 1.47
CA ILE A 173 6.63 -13.54 1.47
C ILE A 173 6.92 -12.48 2.55
N PRO A 174 7.17 -11.20 2.18
CA PRO A 174 7.31 -10.13 3.15
C PRO A 174 6.03 -9.98 3.98
N GLN A 175 6.14 -10.00 5.31
CA GLN A 175 4.98 -9.89 6.20
C GLN A 175 4.81 -8.47 6.74
N TYR A 176 5.92 -7.82 7.09
CA TYR A 176 5.92 -6.53 7.78
C TYR A 176 7.09 -5.66 7.31
N GLY A 177 6.94 -4.35 7.48
CA GLY A 177 8.02 -3.37 7.38
C GLY A 177 7.87 -2.36 8.52
N GLY A 178 8.98 -1.99 9.16
CA GLY A 178 8.94 -1.14 10.35
C GLY A 178 10.32 -0.78 10.88
N LEU A 179 10.33 -0.22 12.09
CA LEU A 179 11.55 0.12 12.83
C LEU A 179 12.04 -1.10 13.60
N VAL A 180 13.36 -1.29 13.64
CA VAL A 180 14.02 -2.33 14.44
C VAL A 180 14.77 -1.63 15.56
N GLU A 181 14.43 -1.98 16.81
CA GLU A 181 15.16 -1.58 18.01
C GLU A 181 16.20 -2.67 18.33
N ILE A 182 17.44 -2.28 18.57
CA ILE A 182 18.61 -3.17 18.78
C ILE A 182 19.16 -2.93 20.17
#